data_AF-A0A815E7D6-F1
#
_entry.id   AF-A0A815E7D6-F1
#
_cell.length_a   1.000
_cell.length_b   1.000
_cell.length_c   1.000
_cell.angle_alpha   90.00
_cell.angle_beta   90.00
_cell.angle_gamma   90.00
#
_symmetry.space_group_name_H-M   'P 1'
#
loop_
_entity.id
_entity.type
_entity.pdbx_description
1 polymer ?
#
loop_
_entity_poly.entity_id
_entity_poly.type
_entity_poly.pdbx_seq_one_letter_code
_entity_poly.pdbx_strand_id
1 'polypeptide(L)'
;MLSTADLNGVMTLSINSIYISLGATLQLGTPGSSNGFKFSSAIILHIFGQMLFVASGGNIMLPPNSNFDIAAGGAFSSSISTNIQIFNPLTGLNIGSPQILGTSITGGTFTLSVGESGSFQLNGTAAAVSNNSSSNSTGGGSSNSTGSASSNSTGGGSTTISGGGSGSVTFLATKSGELTDATVWSGGLAPSGNFSLSIPAGITITISGGTLSLQMLRCDVYGTLALGSGSATFTFAFPPTIIVRSSGKLLDQTSSNVFLFPSNSIIAVLSGGGFGAKGTALKIVQGGVAGASFTLTSATGPFTCGMLPDGSIETYDSVTAIAINSGDCTAAGTFLGGFAPSADICSGGCGIEVISGVTLSTAGLNGALNFDITSITVATGATFQLGTPGASTGFKFSSAVTLSISGHMSFVGSGGYIRLPPGSDFNITAGGAFSSAISVSIEIFDLLTGLAIGPLQTLGTLISGGTFTLSVSASGSATTAGTAAGVSSTTEMPATPSIGG
;
A
#
# COMPACT_ATOMS: atom_id res chain seq x y z
N MET A 1 -21.00 -15.67 -0.97
CA MET A 1 -21.80 -14.96 0.05
C MET A 1 -20.91 -14.80 1.28
N LEU A 2 -20.52 -13.57 1.63
CA LEU A 2 -19.83 -13.30 2.88
C LEU A 2 -20.91 -12.88 3.89
N SER A 3 -21.04 -13.63 5.00
CA SER A 3 -22.02 -13.35 6.05
C SER A 3 -21.31 -12.84 7.30
N THR A 4 -21.77 -11.72 7.86
CA THR A 4 -21.28 -11.19 9.13
C THR A 4 -22.06 -11.73 10.34
N ALA A 5 -22.87 -12.78 10.17
CA ALA A 5 -23.77 -13.26 11.21
C ALA A 5 -23.06 -13.63 12.53
N ASP A 6 -21.80 -14.08 12.46
CA ASP A 6 -20.98 -14.49 13.60
C ASP A 6 -20.29 -13.33 14.34
N LEU A 7 -20.44 -12.09 13.86
CA LEU A 7 -19.71 -10.90 14.37
C LEU A 7 -20.47 -10.09 15.42
N ASN A 8 -21.59 -10.58 15.97
CA ASN A 8 -22.39 -9.91 17.01
C ASN A 8 -22.70 -8.42 16.71
N GLY A 9 -22.90 -8.07 15.44
CA GLY A 9 -23.23 -6.69 15.02
C GLY A 9 -22.06 -5.70 15.01
N VAL A 10 -20.81 -6.15 15.17
CA VAL A 10 -19.61 -5.29 15.12
C VAL A 10 -18.56 -5.90 14.20
N MET A 11 -18.26 -5.23 13.09
CA MET A 11 -17.11 -5.61 12.27
C MET A 11 -15.89 -4.84 12.73
N THR A 12 -15.03 -5.52 13.48
CA THR A 12 -13.69 -5.06 13.86
C THR A 12 -12.68 -5.58 12.84
N LEU A 13 -12.79 -5.12 11.59
CA LEU A 13 -11.82 -5.43 10.54
C LEU A 13 -11.23 -4.12 10.04
N SER A 14 -9.90 -4.01 10.06
CA SER A 14 -9.16 -2.86 9.52
C SER A 14 -9.13 -2.92 8.00
N ILE A 15 -10.30 -2.79 7.38
CA ILE A 15 -10.48 -2.77 5.93
C ILE A 15 -10.81 -1.33 5.54
N ASN A 16 -9.98 -0.74 4.67
CA ASN A 16 -10.19 0.64 4.20
C ASN A 16 -11.17 0.72 3.03
N SER A 17 -11.36 -0.39 2.29
CA SER A 17 -12.34 -0.46 1.21
C SER A 17 -12.89 -1.88 1.00
N ILE A 18 -14.18 -1.99 0.67
CA ILE A 18 -14.81 -3.25 0.26
C ILE A 18 -15.41 -3.04 -1.13
N TYR A 19 -15.06 -3.95 -2.05
CA TYR A 19 -15.60 -4.00 -3.39
C TYR A 19 -16.56 -5.18 -3.51
N ILE A 20 -17.83 -4.91 -3.78
CA ILE A 20 -18.84 -5.93 -4.07
C ILE A 20 -19.02 -5.98 -5.57
N SER A 21 -18.39 -6.94 -6.24
CA SER A 21 -18.46 -7.12 -7.69
C SER A 21 -19.88 -7.49 -8.17
N LEU A 22 -20.16 -7.24 -9.45
CA LEU A 22 -21.44 -7.63 -10.07
C LEU A 22 -21.71 -9.13 -9.88
N GLY A 23 -22.92 -9.49 -9.44
CA GLY A 23 -23.31 -10.87 -9.13
C GLY A 23 -22.85 -11.38 -7.76
N ALA A 24 -22.05 -10.62 -7.00
CA ALA A 24 -21.72 -10.93 -5.62
C ALA A 24 -22.74 -10.32 -4.64
N THR A 25 -22.96 -11.01 -3.51
CA THR A 25 -23.79 -10.51 -2.41
C THR A 25 -22.99 -10.43 -1.11
N LEU A 26 -22.97 -9.24 -0.51
CA LEU A 26 -22.51 -9.02 0.87
C LEU A 26 -23.73 -8.94 1.80
N GLN A 27 -23.75 -9.76 2.84
CA GLN A 27 -24.78 -9.71 3.86
C GLN A 27 -24.22 -9.05 5.12
N LEU A 28 -24.85 -7.95 5.55
CA LEU A 28 -24.48 -7.18 6.75
C LEU A 28 -25.50 -7.37 7.87
N GLY A 29 -24.99 -7.55 9.09
CA GLY A 29 -25.79 -7.77 10.30
C GLY A 29 -26.07 -9.23 10.60
N THR A 30 -26.62 -9.46 11.79
CA THR A 30 -27.07 -10.79 12.24
C THR A 30 -28.60 -10.81 12.20
N PRO A 31 -29.23 -11.80 11.51
CA PRO A 31 -30.69 -11.92 11.48
C PRO A 31 -31.28 -11.91 12.89
N GLY A 32 -32.28 -11.05 13.13
CA GLY A 32 -32.95 -10.92 14.43
C GLY A 32 -32.23 -10.04 15.47
N SER A 33 -31.04 -9.50 15.17
CA SER A 33 -30.33 -8.59 16.07
C SER A 33 -30.92 -7.17 16.07
N SER A 34 -31.23 -6.65 17.26
CA SER A 34 -31.68 -5.27 17.48
C SER A 34 -30.55 -4.23 17.46
N ASN A 35 -29.28 -4.66 17.47
CA ASN A 35 -28.14 -3.76 17.68
C ASN A 35 -27.57 -3.14 16.39
N GLY A 36 -28.20 -3.43 15.24
CA GLY A 36 -27.72 -2.96 13.95
C GLY A 36 -26.35 -3.56 13.57
N PHE A 37 -25.58 -2.79 12.79
CA PHE A 37 -24.23 -3.14 12.37
C PHE A 37 -23.33 -1.91 12.42
N LYS A 38 -22.13 -2.02 13.01
CA LYS A 38 -21.18 -0.91 13.12
C LYS A 38 -19.81 -1.25 12.53
N PHE A 39 -19.21 -0.27 11.85
CA PHE A 39 -17.82 -0.29 11.41
C PHE A 39 -16.92 0.38 12.46
N SER A 40 -15.78 -0.22 12.77
CA SER A 40 -14.83 0.31 13.76
C SER A 40 -13.87 1.38 13.20
N SER A 41 -13.75 1.48 11.88
CA SER A 41 -12.88 2.42 11.16
C SER A 41 -13.59 3.01 9.95
N ALA A 42 -13.09 4.14 9.43
CA ALA A 42 -13.56 4.70 8.17
C ALA A 42 -13.50 3.64 7.07
N ILE A 43 -14.56 3.54 6.27
CA ILE A 43 -14.70 2.51 5.24
C ILE A 43 -15.23 3.13 3.94
N ILE A 44 -14.69 2.68 2.82
CA ILE A 44 -15.26 2.96 1.50
C ILE A 44 -15.94 1.68 0.99
N LEU A 45 -17.26 1.72 0.81
CA LEU A 45 -18.03 0.59 0.28
C LEU A 45 -18.38 0.88 -1.18
N HIS A 46 -17.79 0.11 -2.11
CA HIS A 46 -18.11 0.16 -3.53
C HIS A 46 -19.02 -1.01 -3.91
N ILE A 47 -20.27 -0.72 -4.23
CA ILE A 47 -21.34 -1.70 -4.43
C ILE A 47 -21.71 -1.75 -5.91
N PHE A 48 -21.13 -2.71 -6.65
CA PHE A 48 -21.49 -3.05 -8.03
C PHE A 48 -22.43 -4.27 -8.12
N GLY A 49 -22.44 -5.12 -7.08
CA GLY A 49 -23.37 -6.24 -6.89
C GLY A 49 -24.49 -5.91 -5.92
N GLN A 50 -24.82 -6.85 -5.02
CA GLN A 50 -25.90 -6.67 -4.03
C GLN A 50 -25.35 -6.55 -2.61
N MET A 51 -25.84 -5.58 -1.85
CA MET A 51 -25.67 -5.52 -0.41
C MET A 51 -27.03 -5.75 0.29
N LEU A 52 -27.07 -6.75 1.17
CA LEU A 52 -28.27 -7.15 1.90
C LEU A 52 -28.07 -6.88 3.40
N PHE A 53 -28.91 -6.02 3.98
CA PHE A 53 -28.90 -5.75 5.42
C PHE A 53 -30.01 -6.52 6.14
N VAL A 54 -29.64 -7.37 7.09
CA VAL A 54 -30.55 -8.36 7.71
C VAL A 54 -30.81 -8.15 9.20
N ALA A 55 -30.22 -7.13 9.84
CA ALA A 55 -30.47 -6.86 11.26
C ALA A 55 -31.83 -6.17 11.45
N SER A 56 -32.61 -6.63 12.43
CA SER A 56 -33.93 -6.09 12.77
C SER A 56 -33.86 -4.71 13.45
N GLY A 57 -32.70 -4.32 13.97
CA GLY A 57 -32.46 -3.00 14.57
C GLY A 57 -32.40 -1.84 13.59
N GLY A 58 -32.26 -2.13 12.29
CA GLY A 58 -32.36 -1.11 11.25
C GLY A 58 -31.21 -0.09 11.21
N ASN A 59 -30.12 -0.23 11.97
CA ASN A 59 -29.05 0.77 12.01
C ASN A 59 -27.75 0.26 11.35
N ILE A 60 -27.19 1.04 10.43
CA ILE A 60 -25.80 0.92 9.95
C ILE A 60 -25.03 2.13 10.49
N MET A 61 -23.98 1.89 11.26
CA MET A 61 -23.20 2.93 11.92
C MET A 61 -21.84 3.08 11.23
N LEU A 62 -21.59 4.25 10.66
CA LEU A 62 -20.39 4.59 9.90
C LEU A 62 -19.53 5.62 10.66
N PRO A 63 -18.22 5.43 10.76
CA PRO A 63 -17.31 6.48 11.24
C PRO A 63 -17.23 7.68 10.28
N PRO A 64 -16.80 8.87 10.76
CA PRO A 64 -16.40 9.96 9.88
C PRO A 64 -15.43 9.49 8.80
N ASN A 65 -15.49 10.12 7.62
CA ASN A 65 -14.71 9.78 6.42
C ASN A 65 -15.07 8.43 5.78
N SER A 66 -16.25 7.88 6.09
CA SER A 66 -16.78 6.72 5.37
C SER A 66 -17.52 7.15 4.12
N ASN A 67 -17.40 6.36 3.06
CA ASN A 67 -18.15 6.49 1.82
C ASN A 67 -18.96 5.24 1.54
N PHE A 68 -20.19 5.44 1.09
CA PHE A 68 -21.11 4.39 0.72
C PHE A 68 -21.57 4.66 -0.71
N ASP A 69 -21.02 3.90 -1.66
CA ASP A 69 -21.19 4.09 -3.09
C ASP A 69 -21.92 2.90 -3.73
N ILE A 70 -23.17 3.11 -4.13
CA ILE A 70 -23.89 2.19 -5.02
C ILE A 70 -23.64 2.64 -6.45
N ALA A 71 -22.92 1.83 -7.22
CA ALA A 71 -22.65 2.07 -8.63
C ALA A 71 -23.84 1.64 -9.51
N ALA A 72 -23.82 2.02 -10.79
CA ALA A 72 -24.83 1.58 -11.75
C ALA A 72 -24.85 0.03 -11.85
N GLY A 73 -26.04 -0.56 -11.65
CA GLY A 73 -26.22 -2.02 -11.57
C GLY A 73 -26.06 -2.62 -10.17
N GLY A 74 -25.55 -1.85 -9.21
CA GLY A 74 -25.54 -2.22 -7.79
C GLY A 74 -26.91 -2.06 -7.14
N ALA A 75 -27.11 -2.78 -6.04
CA ALA A 75 -28.34 -2.74 -5.26
C ALA A 75 -28.11 -2.80 -3.75
N PHE A 76 -28.89 -2.03 -3.01
CA PHE A 76 -29.07 -2.19 -1.57
C PHE A 76 -30.47 -2.71 -1.29
N SER A 77 -30.60 -3.68 -0.39
CA SER A 77 -31.87 -4.23 0.05
C SER A 77 -31.87 -4.50 1.55
N SER A 78 -32.99 -4.20 2.20
CA SER A 78 -33.27 -4.56 3.59
C SER A 78 -34.75 -4.87 3.76
N SER A 79 -35.09 -5.72 4.73
CA SER A 79 -36.49 -6.02 5.08
C SER A 79 -37.19 -4.89 5.83
N ILE A 80 -36.43 -3.90 6.32
CA ILE A 80 -36.92 -2.72 7.03
C ILE A 80 -36.20 -1.45 6.55
N SER A 81 -36.78 -0.28 6.83
CA SER A 81 -36.06 0.99 6.62
C SER A 81 -34.78 1.00 7.47
N THR A 82 -33.68 1.39 6.85
CA THR A 82 -32.35 1.36 7.46
C THR A 82 -31.87 2.78 7.76
N ASN A 83 -31.63 3.09 9.02
CA ASN A 83 -30.95 4.30 9.45
C ASN A 83 -29.45 4.14 9.25
N ILE A 84 -28.84 5.03 8.46
CA ILE A 84 -27.40 5.23 8.49
C ILE A 84 -27.10 6.32 9.52
N GLN A 85 -26.27 5.99 10.50
CA GLN A 85 -25.85 6.87 11.58
C GLN A 85 -24.36 7.11 11.52
N ILE A 86 -23.91 8.31 11.91
CA ILE A 86 -22.49 8.56 12.09
C ILE A 86 -22.17 8.21 13.53
N PHE A 87 -21.14 7.41 13.70
CA PHE A 87 -20.70 6.93 15.00
C PHE A 87 -19.25 7.34 15.19
N ASN A 88 -18.93 7.87 16.36
CA ASN A 88 -17.54 8.13 16.70
C ASN A 88 -16.94 6.88 17.36
N PRO A 89 -16.01 6.18 16.68
CA PRO A 89 -15.40 4.97 17.22
C PRO A 89 -14.55 5.21 18.47
N LEU A 90 -14.14 6.46 18.74
CA LEU A 90 -13.36 6.84 19.91
C LEU A 90 -14.22 7.06 21.15
N THR A 91 -15.43 7.60 20.99
CA THR A 91 -16.31 7.95 22.13
C THR A 91 -17.45 6.96 22.32
N GLY A 92 -17.74 6.12 21.33
CA GLY A 92 -18.89 5.23 21.37
C GLY A 92 -20.24 5.93 21.14
N LEU A 93 -20.22 7.21 20.78
CA LEU A 93 -21.43 8.03 20.64
C LEU A 93 -21.82 8.25 19.17
N ASN A 94 -23.12 8.34 18.93
CA ASN A 94 -23.65 8.79 17.65
C ASN A 94 -23.46 10.30 17.51
N ILE A 95 -23.00 10.74 16.34
CA ILE A 95 -22.81 12.13 15.99
C ILE A 95 -23.69 12.44 14.78
N GLY A 96 -24.35 13.60 14.74
CA GLY A 96 -25.20 13.99 13.61
C GLY A 96 -26.57 13.30 13.55
N SER A 97 -27.42 13.81 12.65
CA SER A 97 -28.77 13.29 12.43
C SER A 97 -28.74 12.05 11.52
N PRO A 98 -29.47 10.97 11.85
CA PRO A 98 -29.53 9.77 11.01
C PRO A 98 -30.08 10.07 9.60
N GLN A 99 -29.56 9.36 8.61
CA GLN A 99 -30.12 9.31 7.26
C GLN A 99 -30.96 8.05 7.10
N ILE A 100 -32.16 8.17 6.56
CA ILE A 100 -33.05 7.02 6.37
C ILE A 100 -32.92 6.54 4.93
N LEU A 101 -32.36 5.34 4.77
CA LEU A 101 -32.47 4.57 3.54
C LEU A 101 -33.77 3.76 3.58
N GLY A 102 -34.54 3.82 2.50
CA GLY A 102 -35.68 2.94 2.31
C GLY A 102 -35.28 1.45 2.26
N THR A 103 -36.28 0.58 2.14
CA THR A 103 -36.08 -0.89 2.11
C THR A 103 -35.34 -1.38 0.87
N SER A 104 -35.26 -0.57 -0.21
CA SER A 104 -34.45 -0.92 -1.38
C SER A 104 -33.96 0.33 -2.13
N ILE A 105 -32.75 0.22 -2.68
CA ILE A 105 -32.17 1.14 -3.66
C ILE A 105 -31.72 0.29 -4.85
N THR A 106 -32.31 0.53 -6.02
CA THR A 106 -31.98 -0.18 -7.26
C THR A 106 -31.96 0.79 -8.44
N GLY A 107 -31.09 0.52 -9.42
CA GLY A 107 -31.18 1.15 -10.75
C GLY A 107 -30.59 2.55 -10.91
N GLY A 108 -29.70 3.00 -10.02
CA GLY A 108 -29.03 4.30 -10.14
C GLY A 108 -27.70 4.39 -9.39
N THR A 109 -26.95 5.46 -9.61
CA THR A 109 -25.75 5.78 -8.82
C THR A 109 -26.15 6.55 -7.57
N PHE A 110 -25.64 6.13 -6.41
CA PHE A 110 -25.89 6.76 -5.12
C PHE A 110 -24.60 6.78 -4.31
N THR A 111 -24.22 7.96 -3.83
CA THR A 111 -23.10 8.18 -2.93
C THR A 111 -23.60 8.86 -1.67
N LEU A 112 -23.34 8.23 -0.52
CA LEU A 112 -23.43 8.84 0.79
C LEU A 112 -22.02 8.96 1.36
N SER A 113 -21.57 10.19 1.56
CA SER A 113 -20.28 10.49 2.17
C SER A 113 -20.48 11.07 3.56
N VAL A 114 -19.67 10.63 4.52
CA VAL A 114 -19.62 11.20 5.86
C VAL A 114 -18.43 12.14 5.94
N GLY A 115 -18.70 13.45 5.96
CA GLY A 115 -17.66 14.47 6.06
C GLY A 115 -16.95 14.47 7.43
N GLU A 116 -15.75 15.04 7.46
CA GLU A 116 -14.86 15.11 8.63
C GLU A 116 -15.52 15.70 9.90
N SER A 117 -16.53 16.55 9.73
CA SER A 117 -17.30 17.18 10.81
C SER A 117 -18.50 16.36 11.31
N GLY A 118 -18.70 15.15 10.79
CA GLY A 118 -19.87 14.33 11.12
C GLY A 118 -21.16 14.81 10.43
N SER A 119 -21.04 15.31 9.20
CA SER A 119 -22.19 15.65 8.35
C SER A 119 -22.32 14.67 7.19
N PHE A 120 -23.55 14.35 6.81
CA PHE A 120 -23.82 13.54 5.62
C PHE A 120 -23.87 14.42 4.37
N GLN A 121 -23.24 13.95 3.30
CA GLN A 121 -23.36 14.49 1.96
C GLN A 121 -23.98 13.41 1.07
N LEU A 122 -25.08 13.75 0.40
CA LEU A 122 -25.84 12.85 -0.47
C LEU A 122 -25.69 13.32 -1.90
N ASN A 123 -25.29 12.41 -2.80
CA ASN A 123 -25.21 12.69 -4.23
C ASN A 123 -25.71 11.48 -5.04
N GLY A 124 -26.69 11.68 -5.93
CA GLY A 124 -27.21 10.58 -6.76
C GLY A 124 -28.63 10.78 -7.28
N THR A 125 -29.03 9.92 -8.22
CA THR A 125 -30.32 9.95 -8.94
C THR A 125 -31.36 8.98 -8.38
N ALA A 126 -31.05 8.23 -7.32
CA ALA A 126 -31.94 7.21 -6.76
C ALA A 126 -33.00 7.80 -5.80
N ALA A 127 -34.27 7.49 -6.01
CA ALA A 127 -35.43 8.16 -5.42
C ALA A 127 -35.84 7.71 -3.98
N ALA A 128 -34.93 7.22 -3.15
CA ALA A 128 -35.29 6.46 -1.93
C ALA A 128 -34.75 7.00 -0.58
N VAL A 129 -34.26 8.24 -0.51
CA VAL A 129 -33.71 8.83 0.73
C VAL A 129 -34.53 10.03 1.21
N SER A 130 -34.93 10.05 2.49
CA SER A 130 -35.56 11.20 3.13
C SER A 130 -34.62 11.84 4.17
N ASN A 131 -34.35 13.14 3.99
CA ASN A 131 -33.59 13.96 4.94
C ASN A 131 -34.51 14.36 6.11
N ASN A 132 -34.15 13.99 7.34
CA ASN A 132 -34.78 14.53 8.54
C ASN A 132 -33.88 15.59 9.18
N SER A 133 -33.78 16.76 8.54
CA SER A 133 -33.05 17.93 9.06
C SER A 133 -34.04 18.95 9.61
N SER A 134 -34.35 18.91 10.91
CA SER A 134 -35.08 19.99 11.58
C SER A 134 -34.11 21.12 11.95
N SER A 135 -34.10 22.18 11.16
CA SER A 135 -33.44 23.46 11.45
C SER A 135 -34.14 24.15 12.62
N ASN A 136 -33.46 24.32 13.75
CA ASN A 136 -33.94 25.20 14.82
C ASN A 136 -33.45 26.63 14.53
N SER A 137 -34.23 27.39 13.78
CA SER A 137 -34.03 28.82 13.56
C SER A 137 -35.16 29.61 14.20
N THR A 138 -34.87 30.32 15.29
CA THR A 138 -35.66 31.47 15.74
C THR A 138 -34.71 32.64 15.95
N GLY A 139 -34.88 33.66 15.11
CA GLY A 139 -34.12 34.91 15.18
C GLY A 139 -34.76 35.96 16.08
N GLY A 140 -33.94 36.94 16.46
CA GLY A 140 -34.38 38.27 16.89
C GLY A 140 -33.70 38.79 18.16
N GLY A 141 -32.89 39.85 18.04
CA GLY A 141 -32.58 40.75 19.16
C GLY A 141 -31.13 41.25 19.29
N SER A 142 -30.89 42.48 18.84
CA SER A 142 -29.70 43.30 19.11
C SER A 142 -29.38 43.48 20.60
N SER A 143 -28.09 43.55 20.98
CA SER A 143 -27.46 44.69 21.70
C SER A 143 -26.06 44.38 22.23
N ASN A 144 -25.23 45.42 22.19
CA ASN A 144 -23.85 45.61 22.60
C ASN A 144 -23.53 45.26 24.08
N SER A 145 -22.36 44.66 24.39
CA SER A 145 -21.53 45.04 25.57
C SER A 145 -20.15 44.36 25.59
N THR A 146 -19.11 45.18 25.75
CA THR A 146 -17.75 44.89 26.22
C THR A 146 -17.69 44.29 27.63
N GLY A 147 -16.71 43.43 27.93
CA GLY A 147 -16.40 43.07 29.34
C GLY A 147 -15.46 41.88 29.56
N SER A 148 -14.17 42.20 29.75
CA SER A 148 -13.15 41.67 30.66
C SER A 148 -13.00 40.18 31.08
N ALA A 149 -11.73 39.90 31.34
CA ALA A 149 -11.01 38.68 31.68
C ALA A 149 -11.25 38.04 33.06
N SER A 150 -10.50 36.94 33.27
CA SER A 150 -10.18 36.15 34.49
C SER A 150 -11.05 34.90 34.67
N SER A 151 -10.55 33.73 35.06
CA SER A 151 -9.22 33.28 35.52
C SER A 151 -9.18 31.75 35.56
N ASN A 152 -7.98 31.20 35.34
CA ASN A 152 -7.42 29.94 35.85
C ASN A 152 -8.35 28.83 36.37
N SER A 153 -8.17 27.63 35.83
CA SER A 153 -7.70 26.53 36.68
C SER A 153 -6.66 25.67 35.95
N THR A 154 -5.51 25.57 36.60
CA THR A 154 -4.41 24.66 36.33
C THR A 154 -4.91 23.25 36.60
N GLY A 155 -4.81 22.37 35.60
CA GLY A 155 -5.12 20.94 35.73
C GLY A 155 -4.25 20.16 34.77
N GLY A 156 -3.02 19.90 35.18
CA GLY A 156 -2.15 18.93 34.51
C GLY A 156 -2.83 17.56 34.52
N GLY A 157 -3.25 17.11 33.35
CA GLY A 157 -3.76 15.77 33.11
C GLY A 157 -3.03 15.18 31.91
N SER A 158 -1.84 14.65 32.14
CA SER A 158 -1.18 13.74 31.20
C SER A 158 -2.10 12.54 31.01
N THR A 159 -2.84 12.51 29.90
CA THR A 159 -3.65 11.35 29.55
C THR A 159 -2.82 10.49 28.62
N THR A 160 -1.99 9.64 29.20
CA THR A 160 -1.26 8.60 28.47
C THR A 160 -2.26 7.52 28.07
N ILE A 161 -2.65 7.47 26.80
CA ILE A 161 -3.46 6.36 26.28
C ILE A 161 -2.52 5.18 25.99
N SER A 162 -2.43 4.22 26.92
CA SER A 162 -1.92 2.88 26.64
C SER A 162 -3.03 2.07 25.97
N GLY A 163 -3.20 2.25 24.66
CA GLY A 163 -4.11 1.45 23.83
C GLY A 163 -3.34 0.30 23.19
N GLY A 164 -3.37 -0.88 23.81
CA GLY A 164 -2.93 -2.12 23.19
C GLY A 164 -3.89 -2.51 22.05
N GLY A 165 -3.62 -1.99 20.87
CA GLY A 165 -4.31 -2.31 19.62
C GLY A 165 -3.41 -1.92 18.46
N SER A 166 -2.94 -2.92 17.72
CA SER A 166 -1.98 -2.80 16.63
C SER A 166 -2.59 -2.15 15.37
N GLY A 167 -2.92 -0.86 15.46
CA GLY A 167 -3.36 -0.03 14.34
C GLY A 167 -2.69 1.34 14.38
N SER A 168 -1.91 1.67 13.35
CA SER A 168 -1.31 3.00 13.18
C SER A 168 -2.37 4.03 12.81
N VAL A 169 -2.40 5.19 13.47
CA VAL A 169 -3.17 6.35 13.00
C VAL A 169 -2.35 7.10 11.94
N THR A 170 -2.97 7.54 10.85
CA THR A 170 -2.30 8.38 9.84
C THR A 170 -2.67 9.84 10.07
N PHE A 171 -1.66 10.69 10.24
CA PHE A 171 -1.82 12.14 10.39
C PHE A 171 -1.58 12.84 9.06
N LEU A 172 -2.54 13.65 8.65
CA LEU A 172 -2.48 14.46 7.43
C LEU A 172 -2.12 15.91 7.79
N ALA A 173 -1.03 16.42 7.23
CA ALA A 173 -0.66 17.82 7.41
C ALA A 173 -1.58 18.74 6.57
N THR A 174 -2.08 19.82 7.18
CA THR A 174 -2.95 20.82 6.51
C THR A 174 -2.25 22.16 6.29
N LYS A 175 -1.13 22.39 6.99
CA LYS A 175 -0.26 23.57 6.82
C LYS A 175 1.17 23.24 7.21
N SER A 176 2.11 24.11 6.89
CA SER A 176 3.51 23.96 7.31
C SER A 176 3.68 24.25 8.80
N GLY A 177 4.62 23.54 9.46
CA GLY A 177 4.95 23.78 10.86
C GLY A 177 5.72 22.62 11.51
N GLU A 178 5.83 22.66 12.84
CA GLU A 178 6.49 21.63 13.63
C GLU A 178 5.61 20.38 13.80
N LEU A 179 6.25 19.21 13.87
CA LEU A 179 5.56 17.94 14.14
C LEU A 179 4.68 18.00 15.39
N THR A 180 5.16 18.68 16.44
CA THR A 180 4.50 18.77 17.74
C THR A 180 3.39 19.81 17.82
N ASP A 181 3.22 20.66 16.79
CA ASP A 181 2.16 21.66 16.76
C ASP A 181 0.85 21.01 16.33
N ALA A 182 -0.10 20.88 17.26
CA ALA A 182 -1.40 20.27 17.01
C ALA A 182 -2.20 20.98 15.90
N THR A 183 -1.94 22.27 15.67
CA THR A 183 -2.65 23.07 14.66
C THR A 183 -2.21 22.79 13.23
N VAL A 184 -1.11 22.04 13.03
CA VAL A 184 -0.56 21.61 11.74
C VAL A 184 -1.35 20.45 11.13
N TRP A 185 -2.04 19.68 11.96
CA TRP A 185 -2.63 18.39 11.60
C TRP A 185 -4.14 18.48 11.43
N SER A 186 -4.67 17.71 10.47
CA SER A 186 -6.11 17.49 10.39
C SER A 186 -6.62 16.89 11.70
N GLY A 187 -7.72 17.42 12.23
CA GLY A 187 -8.27 17.04 13.54
C GLY A 187 -7.65 17.76 14.74
N GLY A 188 -6.66 18.64 14.55
CA GLY A 188 -6.15 19.50 15.62
C GLY A 188 -5.40 18.75 16.73
N LEU A 189 -4.79 17.60 16.41
CA LEU A 189 -4.01 16.79 17.33
C LEU A 189 -2.64 16.48 16.74
N ALA A 190 -1.58 16.68 17.55
CA ALA A 190 -0.23 16.33 17.14
C ALA A 190 -0.02 14.80 17.17
N PRO A 191 0.83 14.27 16.27
CA PRO A 191 1.29 12.88 16.30
C PRO A 191 1.75 12.43 17.68
N SER A 192 1.23 11.28 18.11
CA SER A 192 1.56 10.64 19.37
C SER A 192 1.46 9.12 19.23
N GLY A 193 2.13 8.36 20.11
CA GLY A 193 2.18 6.90 20.04
C GLY A 193 2.78 6.40 18.72
N ASN A 194 2.18 5.36 18.16
CA ASN A 194 2.54 4.80 16.86
C ASN A 194 1.71 5.48 15.78
N PHE A 195 2.37 6.10 14.81
CA PHE A 195 1.69 6.89 13.78
C PHE A 195 2.33 6.75 12.41
N SER A 196 1.56 7.16 11.40
CA SER A 196 2.03 7.40 10.04
C SER A 196 1.74 8.84 9.65
N LEU A 197 2.49 9.38 8.69
CA LEU A 197 2.33 10.75 8.20
C LEU A 197 2.02 10.76 6.70
N SER A 198 1.20 11.72 6.30
CA SER A 198 1.07 12.15 4.91
C SER A 198 1.30 13.66 4.85
N ILE A 199 2.31 14.07 4.09
CA ILE A 199 2.69 15.48 3.91
C ILE A 199 2.33 15.89 2.48
N PRO A 200 1.24 16.64 2.26
CA PRO A 200 0.83 17.08 0.92
C PRO A 200 1.85 18.02 0.26
N ALA A 201 1.77 18.12 -1.06
CA ALA A 201 2.59 19.05 -1.84
C ALA A 201 2.47 20.50 -1.33
N GLY A 202 3.58 21.23 -1.32
CA GLY A 202 3.64 22.62 -0.84
C GLY A 202 3.66 22.80 0.68
N ILE A 203 3.46 21.73 1.46
CA ILE A 203 3.54 21.75 2.93
C ILE A 203 4.92 21.29 3.40
N THR A 204 5.48 21.98 4.38
CA THR A 204 6.73 21.58 5.06
C THR A 204 6.47 21.22 6.50
N ILE A 205 6.78 19.98 6.87
CA ILE A 205 6.80 19.53 8.26
C ILE A 205 8.24 19.49 8.75
N THR A 206 8.49 20.18 9.86
CA THR A 206 9.79 20.19 10.52
C THR A 206 9.76 19.29 11.75
N ILE A 207 10.81 18.49 11.93
CA ILE A 207 11.11 17.80 13.17
C ILE A 207 12.41 18.39 13.72
N SER A 208 12.25 19.34 14.64
CA SER A 208 13.37 20.01 15.30
C SER A 208 14.04 19.13 16.36
N GLY A 209 15.28 19.43 16.69
CA GLY A 209 16.07 18.68 17.68
C GLY A 209 16.76 17.44 17.10
N GLY A 210 17.46 16.69 17.95
CA GLY A 210 18.39 15.65 17.51
C GLY A 210 17.81 14.24 17.42
N THR A 211 16.56 14.03 17.89
CA THR A 211 15.95 12.70 17.98
C THR A 211 14.44 12.75 17.80
N LEU A 212 13.90 11.88 16.95
CA LEU A 212 12.48 11.52 16.96
C LEU A 212 12.28 10.30 17.88
N SER A 213 11.76 10.56 19.07
CA SER A 213 11.52 9.53 20.10
C SER A 213 10.18 8.80 19.95
N LEU A 214 9.35 9.18 18.98
CA LEU A 214 8.07 8.53 18.71
C LEU A 214 8.19 7.56 17.53
N GLN A 215 7.36 6.52 17.51
CA GLN A 215 7.39 5.53 16.45
C GLN A 215 6.58 6.01 15.23
N MET A 216 7.30 6.61 14.27
CA MET A 216 6.77 6.90 12.95
C MET A 216 6.93 5.66 12.05
N LEU A 217 5.83 4.94 11.82
CA LEU A 217 5.81 3.71 11.04
C LEU A 217 6.01 3.97 9.55
N ARG A 218 5.29 4.96 9.00
CA ARG A 218 5.35 5.32 7.59
C ARG A 218 5.20 6.83 7.40
N CYS A 219 5.93 7.40 6.45
CA CYS A 219 5.80 8.80 6.07
C CYS A 219 5.79 8.93 4.55
N ASP A 220 4.64 9.29 3.97
CA ASP A 220 4.51 9.63 2.56
C ASP A 220 4.70 11.15 2.38
N VAL A 221 5.79 11.53 1.70
CA VAL A 221 6.23 12.92 1.57
C VAL A 221 5.98 13.41 0.14
N TYR A 222 4.84 14.07 -0.10
CA TYR A 222 4.58 14.84 -1.34
C TYR A 222 5.07 16.28 -1.24
N GLY A 223 5.13 16.83 -0.01
CA GLY A 223 5.68 18.15 0.30
C GLY A 223 7.14 18.08 0.74
N THR A 224 7.46 18.59 1.92
CA THR A 224 8.81 18.54 2.49
C THR A 224 8.79 18.01 3.91
N LEU A 225 9.66 17.04 4.19
CA LEU A 225 10.01 16.63 5.55
C LEU A 225 11.40 17.18 5.87
N ALA A 226 11.50 18.09 6.84
CA ALA A 226 12.75 18.71 7.26
C ALA A 226 13.15 18.18 8.64
N LEU A 227 14.38 17.65 8.76
CA LEU A 227 14.82 16.94 9.95
C LEU A 227 16.06 17.58 10.56
N GLY A 228 16.09 17.66 11.89
CA GLY A 228 17.32 17.92 12.63
C GLY A 228 17.69 19.38 12.82
N SER A 229 16.74 20.29 12.66
CA SER A 229 16.98 21.72 12.88
C SER A 229 17.57 21.95 14.29
N GLY A 230 18.65 22.74 14.34
CA GLY A 230 19.34 23.07 15.60
C GLY A 230 20.15 21.92 16.22
N SER A 231 20.42 20.83 15.50
CA SER A 231 21.16 19.68 16.01
C SER A 231 22.32 19.26 15.11
N ALA A 232 23.34 18.60 15.67
CA ALA A 232 24.48 18.10 14.90
C ALA A 232 24.13 16.90 14.02
N THR A 233 23.27 16.03 14.55
CA THR A 233 22.78 14.81 13.89
C THR A 233 21.29 14.66 14.17
N PHE A 234 20.59 13.87 13.37
CA PHE A 234 19.20 13.49 13.64
C PHE A 234 19.06 11.98 13.79
N THR A 235 18.36 11.52 14.82
CA THR A 235 18.23 10.10 15.17
C THR A 235 16.77 9.67 15.17
N PHE A 236 16.47 8.57 14.49
CA PHE A 236 15.20 7.87 14.68
C PHE A 236 15.37 6.85 15.82
N ALA A 237 14.53 6.92 16.85
CA ALA A 237 14.55 5.94 17.94
C ALA A 237 13.94 4.58 17.52
N PHE A 238 13.03 4.61 16.54
CA PHE A 238 12.34 3.43 16.00
C PHE A 238 12.45 3.40 14.47
N PRO A 239 12.38 2.21 13.83
CA PRO A 239 12.56 2.10 12.39
C PRO A 239 11.44 2.78 11.61
N PRO A 240 11.74 3.79 10.77
CA PRO A 240 10.74 4.40 9.91
C PRO A 240 10.79 3.84 8.49
N THR A 241 9.64 3.92 7.82
CA THR A 241 9.53 3.83 6.36
C THR A 241 9.24 5.21 5.80
N ILE A 242 10.21 5.80 5.11
CA ILE A 242 10.07 7.12 4.50
C ILE A 242 9.99 6.97 2.99
N ILE A 243 8.91 7.50 2.41
CA ILE A 243 8.64 7.43 0.97
C ILE A 243 8.52 8.85 0.46
N VAL A 244 9.56 9.32 -0.22
CA VAL A 244 9.56 10.63 -0.86
C VAL A 244 8.91 10.49 -2.23
N ARG A 245 7.71 11.05 -2.36
CA ARG A 245 6.87 10.99 -3.57
C ARG A 245 7.34 12.02 -4.59
N SER A 246 6.75 11.98 -5.78
CA SER A 246 7.00 12.98 -6.82
C SER A 246 6.79 14.41 -6.28
N SER A 247 7.70 15.33 -6.62
CA SER A 247 7.82 16.69 -6.08
C SER A 247 8.19 16.82 -4.59
N GLY A 248 8.18 15.71 -3.86
CA GLY A 248 8.51 15.64 -2.45
C GLY A 248 9.99 15.84 -2.18
N LYS A 249 10.32 16.33 -0.97
CA LYS A 249 11.70 16.52 -0.52
C LYS A 249 11.92 16.03 0.91
N LEU A 250 13.00 15.29 1.10
CA LEU A 250 13.58 15.03 2.42
C LEU A 250 14.77 15.98 2.63
N LEU A 251 14.65 16.90 3.58
CA LEU A 251 15.64 17.94 3.86
C LEU A 251 16.40 17.63 5.15
N ASP A 252 17.73 17.61 5.04
CA ASP A 252 18.64 17.59 6.18
C ASP A 252 18.93 19.01 6.64
N GLN A 253 18.64 19.28 7.91
CA GLN A 253 18.93 20.55 8.57
C GLN A 253 19.92 20.37 9.74
N THR A 254 20.56 19.21 9.83
CA THR A 254 21.60 18.94 10.81
C THR A 254 22.90 19.65 10.43
N SER A 255 23.71 20.06 11.41
CA SER A 255 24.97 20.75 11.11
C SER A 255 26.10 19.82 10.64
N SER A 256 26.00 18.50 10.89
CA SER A 256 27.00 17.52 10.45
C SER A 256 26.57 16.72 9.22
N ASN A 257 25.37 16.96 8.68
CA ASN A 257 24.76 16.21 7.58
C ASN A 257 24.67 14.70 7.88
N VAL A 258 24.14 14.32 9.04
CA VAL A 258 24.06 12.91 9.47
C VAL A 258 22.68 12.57 9.98
N PHE A 259 22.11 11.52 9.39
CA PHE A 259 20.92 10.84 9.89
C PHE A 259 21.27 9.44 10.40
N LEU A 260 20.75 9.11 11.58
CA LEU A 260 20.96 7.86 12.29
C LEU A 260 19.65 7.08 12.32
N PHE A 261 19.68 5.86 11.79
CA PHE A 261 18.55 4.96 11.67
C PHE A 261 18.81 3.66 12.44
N PRO A 262 17.82 3.08 13.12
CA PRO A 262 17.93 1.71 13.58
C PRO A 262 17.84 0.75 12.38
N SER A 263 18.22 -0.52 12.58
CA SER A 263 17.90 -1.58 11.63
C SER A 263 16.41 -1.68 11.34
N ASN A 264 16.07 -2.27 10.18
CA ASN A 264 14.71 -2.41 9.67
C ASN A 264 14.07 -1.11 9.16
N SER A 265 14.89 -0.10 8.87
CA SER A 265 14.46 1.19 8.32
C SER A 265 14.60 1.20 6.79
N ILE A 266 13.77 1.99 6.10
CA ILE A 266 13.88 2.17 4.66
C ILE A 266 13.57 3.60 4.24
N ILE A 267 14.34 4.11 3.29
CA ILE A 267 14.06 5.35 2.58
C ILE A 267 13.94 5.02 1.10
N ALA A 268 12.77 5.30 0.51
CA ALA A 268 12.54 5.21 -0.92
C ALA A 268 12.24 6.61 -1.46
N VAL A 269 12.96 7.03 -2.49
CA VAL A 269 12.69 8.25 -3.24
C VAL A 269 12.20 7.85 -4.61
N LEU A 270 10.94 8.15 -4.90
CA LEU A 270 10.31 7.85 -6.18
C LEU A 270 10.79 8.85 -7.25
N SER A 271 10.50 8.54 -8.51
CA SER A 271 10.77 9.46 -9.62
C SER A 271 10.14 10.84 -9.37
N GLY A 272 10.93 11.89 -9.58
CA GLY A 272 10.55 13.28 -9.31
C GLY A 272 10.62 13.71 -7.83
N GLY A 273 10.86 12.80 -6.90
CA GLY A 273 11.19 13.11 -5.50
C GLY A 273 12.69 13.43 -5.33
N GLY A 274 13.07 13.98 -4.18
CA GLY A 274 14.47 14.31 -3.93
C GLY A 274 14.90 14.47 -2.49
N PHE A 275 16.22 14.63 -2.34
CA PHE A 275 16.88 15.04 -1.12
C PHE A 275 17.31 16.51 -1.24
N GLY A 276 16.93 17.33 -0.27
CA GLY A 276 17.20 18.76 -0.25
C GLY A 276 18.66 19.13 0.08
N ALA A 277 19.42 18.21 0.67
CA ALA A 277 20.82 18.40 1.04
C ALA A 277 21.70 17.35 0.37
N LYS A 278 22.79 17.78 -0.28
CA LYS A 278 23.81 16.87 -0.84
C LYS A 278 24.77 16.45 0.27
N GLY A 279 25.19 15.18 0.28
CA GLY A 279 26.22 14.71 1.20
C GLY A 279 25.71 14.31 2.59
N THR A 280 24.40 14.18 2.80
CA THR A 280 23.86 13.58 4.01
C THR A 280 24.28 12.12 4.12
N ALA A 281 24.94 11.78 5.22
CA ALA A 281 25.31 10.42 5.58
C ALA A 281 24.14 9.74 6.29
N LEU A 282 23.63 8.68 5.69
CA LEU A 282 22.70 7.72 6.29
C LEU A 282 23.52 6.67 7.02
N LYS A 283 23.28 6.52 8.33
CA LYS A 283 24.02 5.60 9.19
C LYS A 283 23.07 4.67 9.92
N ILE A 284 23.43 3.41 10.00
CA ILE A 284 22.73 2.46 10.85
C ILE A 284 23.30 2.53 12.27
N VAL A 285 22.45 2.41 13.28
CA VAL A 285 22.83 2.33 14.69
C VAL A 285 22.27 1.03 15.27
N GLN A 286 23.15 0.18 15.81
CA GLN A 286 22.77 -1.05 16.50
C GLN A 286 23.36 -1.03 17.92
N GLY A 287 22.51 -1.22 18.93
CA GLY A 287 22.96 -1.24 20.33
C GLY A 287 23.67 0.04 20.80
N GLY A 288 23.42 1.18 20.15
CA GLY A 288 24.08 2.46 20.44
C GLY A 288 25.43 2.68 19.75
N VAL A 289 25.88 1.75 18.90
CA VAL A 289 27.12 1.87 18.12
C VAL A 289 26.79 2.18 16.65
N ALA A 290 27.51 3.12 16.05
CA ALA A 290 27.41 3.42 14.63
C ALA A 290 27.94 2.24 13.80
N GLY A 291 27.10 1.68 12.94
CA GLY A 291 27.44 0.60 12.01
C GLY A 291 27.79 1.12 10.62
N ALA A 292 27.30 0.41 9.60
CA ALA A 292 27.44 0.81 8.20
C ALA A 292 26.95 2.25 7.94
N SER A 293 27.57 2.90 6.95
CA SER A 293 27.24 4.25 6.51
C SER A 293 27.22 4.32 5.00
N PHE A 294 26.23 5.04 4.48
CA PHE A 294 26.12 5.41 3.07
C PHE A 294 25.96 6.93 2.97
N THR A 295 26.64 7.57 2.03
CA THR A 295 26.50 9.02 1.81
C THR A 295 25.74 9.27 0.52
N LEU A 296 24.67 10.06 0.61
CA LEU A 296 23.85 10.40 -0.55
C LEU A 296 24.65 11.23 -1.56
N THR A 297 24.80 10.67 -2.77
CA THR A 297 25.52 11.29 -3.89
C THR A 297 24.61 12.03 -4.87
N SER A 298 23.33 11.65 -4.95
CA SER A 298 22.30 12.28 -5.77
C SER A 298 21.26 13.01 -4.92
N ALA A 299 20.72 14.11 -5.45
CA ALA A 299 19.64 14.89 -4.84
C ALA A 299 18.26 14.51 -5.40
N THR A 300 18.17 13.61 -6.38
CA THR A 300 16.91 13.25 -7.05
C THR A 300 16.78 11.73 -7.17
N GLY A 301 15.55 11.23 -6.99
CA GLY A 301 15.21 9.83 -7.25
C GLY A 301 15.13 9.52 -8.75
N PRO A 302 14.88 8.23 -9.11
CA PRO A 302 14.53 7.15 -8.20
C PRO A 302 15.72 6.60 -7.42
N PHE A 303 15.51 6.23 -6.16
CA PHE A 303 16.56 5.68 -5.28
C PHE A 303 15.93 4.94 -4.09
N THR A 304 16.56 3.86 -3.63
CA THR A 304 16.19 3.18 -2.39
C THR A 304 17.41 2.92 -1.53
N CYS A 305 17.27 3.15 -0.22
CA CYS A 305 18.25 2.79 0.80
C CYS A 305 17.55 1.97 1.89
N GLY A 306 17.96 0.72 2.07
CA GLY A 306 17.48 -0.17 3.12
C GLY A 306 18.53 -0.35 4.21
N MET A 307 18.14 -0.21 5.47
CA MET A 307 18.96 -0.58 6.64
C MET A 307 18.52 -1.95 7.14
N LEU A 308 19.28 -3.00 6.81
CA LEU A 308 18.85 -4.38 7.02
C LEU A 308 18.95 -4.82 8.48
N PRO A 309 18.24 -5.90 8.87
CA PRO A 309 18.32 -6.49 10.21
C PRO A 309 19.73 -6.96 10.61
N ASP A 310 20.56 -7.34 9.64
CA ASP A 310 21.92 -7.82 9.86
C ASP A 310 22.97 -6.73 10.11
N GLY A 311 22.57 -5.45 10.04
CA GLY A 311 23.46 -4.32 10.25
C GLY A 311 24.05 -3.73 8.97
N SER A 312 23.74 -4.29 7.80
CA SER A 312 24.18 -3.78 6.50
C SER A 312 23.26 -2.67 5.97
N ILE A 313 23.78 -1.92 5.00
CA ILE A 313 23.01 -0.96 4.21
C ILE A 313 23.08 -1.38 2.74
N GLU A 314 21.92 -1.54 2.12
CA GLU A 314 21.80 -1.79 0.68
C GLU A 314 21.17 -0.58 -0.01
N THR A 315 21.70 -0.26 -1.19
CA THR A 315 21.26 0.89 -1.98
C THR A 315 21.02 0.50 -3.42
N TYR A 316 19.98 1.10 -4.01
CA TYR A 316 19.57 0.86 -5.39
C TYR A 316 19.33 2.20 -6.09
N ASP A 317 19.80 2.32 -7.32
CA ASP A 317 19.53 3.47 -8.20
C ASP A 317 18.12 3.39 -8.83
N SER A 318 17.18 2.77 -8.12
CA SER A 318 15.77 2.60 -8.50
C SER A 318 14.90 2.47 -7.25
N VAL A 319 13.57 2.46 -7.44
CA VAL A 319 12.63 2.12 -6.36
C VAL A 319 12.63 0.61 -6.19
N THR A 320 13.09 0.09 -5.06
CA THR A 320 13.26 -1.36 -4.85
C THR A 320 12.53 -1.81 -3.59
N ALA A 321 11.71 -2.84 -3.72
CA ALA A 321 11.15 -3.54 -2.57
C ALA A 321 12.09 -4.68 -2.15
N ILE A 322 12.53 -4.70 -0.89
CA ILE A 322 13.50 -5.68 -0.37
C ILE A 322 12.75 -6.70 0.50
N ALA A 323 12.62 -7.93 0.02
CA ALA A 323 11.97 -9.01 0.77
C ALA A 323 12.94 -9.57 1.81
N ILE A 324 12.62 -9.38 3.09
CA ILE A 324 13.46 -9.77 4.24
C ILE A 324 12.86 -10.89 5.09
N ASN A 325 11.58 -11.20 4.90
CA ASN A 325 10.89 -12.31 5.54
C ASN A 325 10.25 -13.18 4.47
N SER A 326 10.19 -14.49 4.71
CA SER A 326 9.48 -15.38 3.80
C SER A 326 7.98 -15.10 3.83
N GLY A 327 7.33 -15.04 2.67
CA GLY A 327 5.90 -14.77 2.57
C GLY A 327 5.45 -14.38 1.16
N ASP A 328 4.22 -13.86 1.07
CA ASP A 328 3.62 -13.47 -0.20
C ASP A 328 4.06 -12.07 -0.64
N CYS A 329 4.28 -11.87 -1.93
CA CYS A 329 4.71 -10.61 -2.52
C CYS A 329 3.70 -9.45 -2.38
N THR A 330 2.46 -9.74 -1.98
CA THR A 330 1.44 -8.73 -1.66
C THR A 330 1.41 -8.37 -0.17
N ALA A 331 2.09 -9.15 0.69
CA ALA A 331 2.07 -8.97 2.13
C ALA A 331 3.13 -7.95 2.57
N ALA A 332 2.71 -6.84 3.19
CA ALA A 332 3.64 -5.84 3.70
C ALA A 332 4.71 -6.43 4.64
N GLY A 333 4.34 -7.38 5.51
CA GLY A 333 5.27 -8.01 6.47
C GLY A 333 6.42 -8.80 5.83
N THR A 334 6.35 -9.11 4.53
CA THR A 334 7.42 -9.75 3.76
C THR A 334 8.57 -8.78 3.46
N PHE A 335 8.28 -7.48 3.35
CA PHE A 335 9.23 -6.49 2.87
C PHE A 335 9.78 -5.59 3.98
N LEU A 336 11.02 -5.14 3.81
CA LEU A 336 11.69 -4.19 4.69
C LEU A 336 10.80 -2.95 4.91
N GLY A 337 10.56 -2.60 6.18
CA GLY A 337 9.71 -1.46 6.54
C GLY A 337 8.25 -1.56 6.08
N GLY A 338 7.77 -2.73 5.63
CA GLY A 338 6.44 -2.84 5.04
C GLY A 338 6.32 -2.26 3.63
N PHE A 339 7.44 -1.96 2.97
CA PHE A 339 7.48 -1.37 1.63
C PHE A 339 7.27 -2.45 0.54
N ALA A 340 6.04 -2.97 0.47
CA ALA A 340 5.64 -3.90 -0.57
C ALA A 340 5.41 -3.20 -1.92
N PRO A 341 5.70 -3.86 -3.05
CA PRO A 341 5.41 -3.32 -4.37
C PRO A 341 3.89 -3.15 -4.56
N SER A 342 3.51 -2.06 -5.21
CA SER A 342 2.11 -1.74 -5.56
C SER A 342 2.07 -0.87 -6.81
N ALA A 343 0.92 -0.77 -7.45
CA ALA A 343 0.75 0.04 -8.66
C ALA A 343 1.13 1.52 -8.43
N ASP A 344 0.79 2.08 -7.27
CA ASP A 344 1.11 3.45 -6.89
C ASP A 344 2.63 3.67 -6.75
N ILE A 345 3.29 2.78 -6.00
CA ILE A 345 4.74 2.86 -5.76
C ILE A 345 5.53 2.62 -7.05
N CYS A 346 5.04 1.73 -7.91
CA CYS A 346 5.77 1.25 -9.07
C CYS A 346 5.40 1.94 -10.39
N SER A 347 4.65 3.03 -10.37
CA SER A 347 4.18 3.79 -11.55
C SER A 347 5.28 4.37 -12.48
N GLY A 348 6.55 4.05 -12.25
CA GLY A 348 7.68 4.35 -13.14
C GLY A 348 8.75 3.24 -13.17
N GLY A 349 8.38 2.03 -12.75
CA GLY A 349 9.29 0.90 -12.59
C GLY A 349 9.76 0.70 -11.16
N CYS A 350 9.70 -0.55 -10.68
CA CYS A 350 10.27 -0.99 -9.43
C CYS A 350 11.18 -2.21 -9.62
N GLY A 351 12.19 -2.33 -8.76
CA GLY A 351 12.89 -3.57 -8.49
C GLY A 351 12.29 -4.37 -7.35
N ILE A 352 12.54 -5.67 -7.34
CA ILE A 352 12.37 -6.55 -6.18
C ILE A 352 13.71 -7.22 -5.90
N GLU A 353 14.19 -7.12 -4.66
CA GLU A 353 15.33 -7.91 -4.15
C GLU A 353 14.80 -8.99 -3.20
N VAL A 354 15.22 -10.24 -3.39
CA VAL A 354 14.99 -11.33 -2.44
C VAL A 354 16.30 -11.72 -1.80
N ILE A 355 16.47 -11.37 -0.51
CA ILE A 355 17.73 -11.60 0.19
C ILE A 355 17.93 -13.07 0.56
N SER A 356 19.18 -13.44 0.89
CA SER A 356 19.53 -14.81 1.25
C SER A 356 18.69 -15.34 2.41
N GLY A 357 18.25 -16.61 2.32
CA GLY A 357 17.42 -17.26 3.33
C GLY A 357 15.93 -16.93 3.26
N VAL A 358 15.50 -16.06 2.34
CA VAL A 358 14.09 -15.66 2.17
C VAL A 358 13.44 -16.42 1.00
N THR A 359 12.20 -16.84 1.21
CA THR A 359 11.31 -17.33 0.15
C THR A 359 10.21 -16.32 -0.14
N LEU A 360 10.26 -15.69 -1.32
CA LEU A 360 9.21 -14.80 -1.80
C LEU A 360 8.25 -15.58 -2.69
N SER A 361 6.96 -15.62 -2.33
CA SER A 361 5.91 -16.28 -3.09
C SER A 361 5.05 -15.28 -3.88
N THR A 362 4.60 -15.69 -5.05
CA THR A 362 3.66 -14.93 -5.89
C THR A 362 2.24 -15.51 -5.88
N ALA A 363 1.95 -16.44 -4.96
CA ALA A 363 0.69 -17.17 -4.94
C ALA A 363 -0.53 -16.25 -4.85
N GLY A 364 -0.46 -15.16 -4.07
CA GLY A 364 -1.50 -14.16 -3.91
C GLY A 364 -1.79 -13.31 -5.15
N LEU A 365 -0.91 -13.34 -6.16
CA LEU A 365 -1.09 -12.63 -7.43
C LEU A 365 -1.96 -13.39 -8.44
N ASN A 366 -2.35 -14.64 -8.14
CA ASN A 366 -3.23 -15.45 -8.99
C ASN A 366 -2.75 -15.55 -10.45
N GLY A 367 -1.45 -15.83 -10.64
CA GLY A 367 -0.86 -16.09 -11.95
C GLY A 367 -0.47 -14.84 -12.75
N ALA A 368 -0.51 -13.63 -12.18
CA ALA A 368 -0.17 -12.42 -12.91
C ALA A 368 0.49 -11.34 -12.06
N LEU A 369 1.69 -10.92 -12.45
CA LEU A 369 2.32 -9.72 -11.93
C LEU A 369 1.86 -8.51 -12.76
N ASN A 370 0.99 -7.70 -12.17
CA ASN A 370 0.31 -6.58 -12.83
C ASN A 370 0.81 -5.19 -12.38
N PHE A 371 1.95 -5.14 -11.70
CA PHE A 371 2.64 -3.90 -11.37
C PHE A 371 3.84 -3.73 -12.30
N ASP A 372 4.32 -2.50 -12.49
CA ASP A 372 5.50 -2.22 -13.30
C ASP A 372 6.77 -2.61 -12.53
N ILE A 373 7.07 -3.91 -12.50
CA ILE A 373 8.30 -4.47 -11.95
C ILE A 373 9.28 -4.67 -13.09
N THR A 374 10.34 -3.86 -13.09
CA THR A 374 11.35 -3.84 -14.14
C THR A 374 12.53 -4.77 -13.83
N SER A 375 12.74 -5.12 -12.57
CA SER A 375 13.79 -6.05 -12.17
C SER A 375 13.37 -6.92 -10.99
N ILE A 376 13.79 -8.18 -11.02
CA ILE A 376 13.69 -9.12 -9.89
C ILE A 376 15.04 -9.78 -9.73
N THR A 377 15.68 -9.56 -8.59
CA THR A 377 16.95 -10.17 -8.23
C THR A 377 16.73 -11.15 -7.10
N VAL A 378 17.24 -12.37 -7.28
CA VAL A 378 17.15 -13.44 -6.29
C VAL A 378 18.56 -13.80 -5.86
N ALA A 379 18.93 -13.38 -4.66
CA ALA A 379 20.26 -13.59 -4.11
C ALA A 379 20.56 -15.09 -3.90
N THR A 380 21.84 -15.43 -3.82
CA THR A 380 22.26 -16.80 -3.50
C THR A 380 21.68 -17.23 -2.15
N GLY A 381 21.08 -18.42 -2.10
CA GLY A 381 20.38 -18.94 -0.91
C GLY A 381 18.96 -18.40 -0.71
N ALA A 382 18.48 -17.50 -1.59
CA ALA A 382 17.09 -17.06 -1.63
C ALA A 382 16.25 -17.96 -2.55
N THR A 383 14.92 -17.94 -2.38
CA THR A 383 13.97 -18.60 -3.28
C THR A 383 12.90 -17.63 -3.77
N PHE A 384 12.67 -17.61 -5.08
CA PHE A 384 11.53 -16.95 -5.69
C PHE A 384 10.54 -17.99 -6.22
N GLN A 385 9.36 -18.06 -5.62
CA GLN A 385 8.32 -19.01 -5.96
C GLN A 385 7.29 -18.36 -6.89
N LEU A 386 7.32 -18.78 -8.15
CA LEU A 386 6.50 -18.23 -9.22
C LEU A 386 5.25 -19.08 -9.48
N GLY A 387 4.08 -18.44 -9.43
CA GLY A 387 2.80 -19.08 -9.67
C GLY A 387 1.99 -19.34 -8.40
N THR A 388 0.76 -19.82 -8.61
CA THR A 388 -0.16 -20.20 -7.55
C THR A 388 -0.32 -21.72 -7.57
N PRO A 389 0.01 -22.44 -6.47
CA PRO A 389 -0.15 -23.88 -6.40
C PRO A 389 -1.57 -24.33 -6.78
N GLY A 390 -1.67 -25.29 -7.69
CA GLY A 390 -2.96 -25.83 -8.16
C GLY A 390 -3.71 -24.97 -9.16
N ALA A 391 -3.26 -23.74 -9.43
CA ALA A 391 -3.85 -22.90 -10.47
C ALA A 391 -3.45 -23.41 -11.87
N SER A 392 -4.45 -23.71 -12.69
CA SER A 392 -4.27 -24.15 -14.09
C SER A 392 -3.72 -23.06 -15.01
N THR A 393 -3.64 -21.83 -14.51
CA THR A 393 -2.98 -20.70 -15.16
C THR A 393 -1.47 -20.78 -14.93
N GLY A 394 -0.69 -20.44 -15.96
CA GLY A 394 0.74 -20.19 -15.79
C GLY A 394 0.99 -18.86 -15.07
N PHE A 395 2.13 -18.23 -15.35
CA PHE A 395 2.44 -16.92 -14.80
C PHE A 395 2.72 -15.90 -15.90
N LYS A 396 2.15 -14.69 -15.79
CA LYS A 396 2.40 -13.59 -16.73
C LYS A 396 3.00 -12.36 -16.05
N PHE A 397 3.92 -11.70 -16.75
CA PHE A 397 4.40 -10.37 -16.41
C PHE A 397 3.70 -9.35 -17.31
N SER A 398 3.24 -8.24 -16.73
CA SER A 398 2.52 -7.19 -17.46
C SER A 398 3.42 -6.05 -17.94
N SER A 399 4.70 -6.10 -17.60
CA SER A 399 5.74 -5.14 -17.97
C SER A 399 7.03 -5.88 -18.29
N ALA A 400 7.89 -5.25 -19.09
CA ALA A 400 9.21 -5.78 -19.40
C ALA A 400 10.03 -5.89 -18.11
N VAL A 401 10.64 -7.05 -17.88
CA VAL A 401 11.29 -7.38 -16.62
C VAL A 401 12.64 -8.06 -16.85
N THR A 402 13.63 -7.69 -16.05
CA THR A 402 14.89 -8.43 -15.93
C THR A 402 14.83 -9.34 -14.70
N LEU A 403 14.76 -10.66 -14.91
CA LEU A 403 14.91 -11.65 -13.84
C LEU A 403 16.36 -12.10 -13.76
N SER A 404 16.99 -11.89 -12.60
CA SER A 404 18.37 -12.31 -12.30
C SER A 404 18.38 -13.27 -11.11
N ILE A 405 18.55 -14.56 -11.40
CA ILE A 405 18.42 -15.66 -10.44
C ILE A 405 19.78 -16.25 -10.09
N SER A 406 20.37 -15.78 -8.98
CA SER A 406 21.58 -16.35 -8.37
C SER A 406 21.26 -17.35 -7.25
N GLY A 407 20.01 -17.35 -6.77
CA GLY A 407 19.46 -18.33 -5.84
C GLY A 407 18.61 -19.38 -6.56
N HIS A 408 17.42 -19.66 -6.04
CA HIS A 408 16.52 -20.67 -6.59
C HIS A 408 15.22 -20.06 -7.09
N MET A 409 14.82 -20.40 -8.30
CA MET A 409 13.48 -20.10 -8.82
C MET A 409 12.64 -21.38 -8.85
N SER A 410 11.51 -21.37 -8.15
CA SER A 410 10.58 -22.51 -8.11
C SER A 410 9.28 -22.16 -8.82
N PHE A 411 8.95 -22.87 -9.89
CA PHE A 411 7.66 -22.71 -10.56
C PHE A 411 6.64 -23.71 -10.02
N VAL A 412 5.55 -23.19 -9.46
CA VAL A 412 4.52 -23.97 -8.74
C VAL A 412 3.14 -23.93 -9.39
N GLY A 413 2.97 -23.20 -10.48
CA GLY A 413 1.74 -23.24 -11.29
C GLY A 413 1.57 -24.60 -11.97
N SER A 414 0.31 -25.02 -12.18
CA SER A 414 0.03 -26.22 -12.99
C SER A 414 -0.17 -25.88 -14.47
N GLY A 415 -0.38 -24.59 -14.82
CA GLY A 415 -0.22 -24.11 -16.18
C GLY A 415 1.26 -24.01 -16.52
N GLY A 416 1.77 -24.90 -17.37
CA GLY A 416 3.20 -25.01 -17.69
C GLY A 416 3.76 -23.88 -18.58
N TYR A 417 3.48 -22.62 -18.27
CA TYR A 417 4.03 -21.48 -19.00
C TYR A 417 4.40 -20.27 -18.13
N ILE A 418 5.46 -19.57 -18.55
CA ILE A 418 5.86 -18.24 -18.07
C ILE A 418 5.80 -17.29 -19.26
N ARG A 419 5.06 -16.20 -19.13
CA ARG A 419 4.83 -15.22 -20.19
C ARG A 419 5.60 -13.94 -19.94
N LEU A 420 6.53 -13.66 -20.85
CA LEU A 420 7.42 -12.49 -20.79
C LEU A 420 7.05 -11.50 -21.91
N PRO A 421 6.85 -10.21 -21.58
CA PRO A 421 6.73 -9.17 -22.60
C PRO A 421 8.03 -8.95 -23.39
N PRO A 422 7.95 -8.37 -24.61
CA PRO A 422 9.12 -7.84 -25.30
C PRO A 422 9.95 -6.90 -24.42
N GLY A 423 11.28 -6.98 -24.52
CA GLY A 423 12.22 -6.24 -23.66
C GLY A 423 12.56 -6.94 -22.33
N SER A 424 12.08 -8.15 -22.10
CA SER A 424 12.37 -8.91 -20.87
C SER A 424 13.62 -9.77 -20.99
N ASP A 425 14.31 -9.93 -19.86
CA ASP A 425 15.43 -10.85 -19.72
C ASP A 425 15.13 -11.88 -18.62
N PHE A 426 15.52 -13.13 -18.86
CA PHE A 426 15.41 -14.23 -17.91
C PHE A 426 16.76 -14.91 -17.77
N ASN A 427 17.40 -14.71 -16.61
CA ASN A 427 18.78 -15.11 -16.37
C ASN A 427 18.88 -16.00 -15.12
N ILE A 428 19.25 -17.26 -15.31
CA ILE A 428 19.79 -18.11 -14.25
C ILE A 428 21.31 -17.94 -14.28
N THR A 429 21.83 -17.23 -13.27
CA THR A 429 23.25 -16.86 -13.18
C THR A 429 24.05 -17.97 -12.48
N ALA A 430 25.35 -17.77 -12.30
CA ALA A 430 26.21 -18.76 -11.67
C ALA A 430 25.75 -19.06 -10.22
N GLY A 431 25.56 -20.34 -9.90
CA GLY A 431 25.00 -20.79 -8.62
C GLY A 431 23.48 -20.78 -8.56
N GLY A 432 22.82 -20.23 -9.58
CA GLY A 432 21.37 -20.23 -9.72
C GLY A 432 20.81 -21.61 -10.07
N ALA A 433 19.54 -21.83 -9.73
CA ALA A 433 18.82 -23.05 -10.08
C ALA A 433 17.34 -22.77 -10.37
N PHE A 434 16.73 -23.63 -11.17
CA PHE A 434 15.29 -23.64 -11.43
C PHE A 434 14.72 -25.02 -11.14
N SER A 435 13.53 -25.08 -10.55
CA SER A 435 12.78 -26.33 -10.41
C SER A 435 11.28 -26.15 -10.66
N SER A 436 10.65 -27.21 -11.15
CA SER A 436 9.21 -27.32 -11.28
C SER A 436 8.76 -28.78 -11.28
N ALA A 437 7.48 -29.03 -10.97
CA ALA A 437 6.87 -30.35 -11.08
C ALA A 437 6.59 -30.77 -12.53
N ILE A 438 6.54 -29.81 -13.45
CA ILE A 438 6.24 -30.00 -14.87
C ILE A 438 7.26 -29.26 -15.74
N SER A 439 7.34 -29.60 -17.02
CA SER A 439 8.08 -28.76 -17.97
C SER A 439 7.35 -27.42 -18.15
N VAL A 440 8.11 -26.34 -18.27
CA VAL A 440 7.58 -24.97 -18.32
C VAL A 440 8.02 -24.31 -19.62
N SER A 441 7.06 -23.83 -20.40
CA SER A 441 7.28 -23.09 -21.64
C SER A 441 7.44 -21.60 -21.33
N ILE A 442 8.53 -20.99 -21.76
CA ILE A 442 8.64 -19.52 -21.77
C ILE A 442 8.02 -19.03 -23.09
N GLU A 443 7.03 -18.15 -23.00
CA GLU A 443 6.29 -17.59 -24.14
C GLU A 443 6.50 -16.07 -24.21
N ILE A 444 6.57 -15.51 -25.43
CA ILE A 444 6.42 -14.05 -25.59
C ILE A 444 4.95 -13.71 -25.47
N PHE A 445 4.65 -12.72 -24.64
CA PHE A 445 3.31 -12.19 -24.47
C PHE A 445 3.22 -10.79 -25.05
N ASP A 446 2.39 -10.61 -26.06
CA ASP A 446 2.11 -9.29 -26.62
C ASP A 446 1.16 -8.53 -25.67
N LEU A 447 1.67 -7.47 -25.07
CA LEU A 447 0.90 -6.60 -24.18
C LEU A 447 -0.22 -5.86 -24.90
N LEU A 448 -0.10 -5.63 -26.21
CA LEU A 448 -1.08 -4.88 -27.00
C LEU A 448 -2.29 -5.75 -27.40
N THR A 449 -2.03 -6.99 -27.85
CA THR A 449 -3.09 -7.91 -28.28
C THR A 449 -3.55 -8.86 -27.18
N GLY A 450 -2.79 -8.99 -26.09
CA GLY A 450 -3.08 -9.92 -25.00
C GLY A 450 -2.89 -11.39 -25.38
N LEU A 451 -2.18 -11.66 -26.47
CA LEU A 451 -1.97 -13.01 -27.02
C LEU A 451 -0.51 -13.45 -26.85
N ALA A 452 -0.31 -14.76 -26.72
CA ALA A 452 1.02 -15.35 -26.77
C ALA A 452 1.48 -15.47 -28.23
N ILE A 453 2.71 -15.05 -28.53
CA ILE A 453 3.32 -15.14 -29.87
C ILE A 453 4.00 -16.52 -30.08
N GLY A 454 3.81 -17.45 -29.13
CA GLY A 454 4.31 -18.83 -29.18
C GLY A 454 5.38 -19.13 -28.13
N PRO A 455 5.75 -20.42 -27.96
CA PRO A 455 6.81 -20.82 -27.05
C PRO A 455 8.19 -20.48 -27.64
N LEU A 456 9.03 -19.83 -26.83
CA LEU A 456 10.43 -19.55 -27.16
C LEU A 456 11.35 -20.69 -26.73
N GLN A 457 11.09 -21.22 -25.54
CA GLN A 457 12.01 -22.09 -24.84
C GLN A 457 11.24 -23.00 -23.89
N THR A 458 11.60 -24.27 -23.83
CA THR A 458 11.08 -25.18 -22.81
C THR A 458 12.15 -25.38 -21.75
N LEU A 459 11.79 -25.08 -20.50
CA LEU A 459 12.53 -25.44 -19.31
C LEU A 459 12.07 -26.83 -18.86
N GLY A 460 13.03 -27.73 -18.63
CA GLY A 460 12.76 -28.98 -17.95
C GLY A 460 12.37 -28.78 -16.48
N THR A 461 12.07 -29.86 -15.79
CA THR A 461 11.67 -29.83 -14.37
C THR A 461 12.79 -29.41 -13.41
N LEU A 462 14.04 -29.45 -13.86
CA LEU A 462 15.21 -29.03 -13.09
C LEU A 462 16.26 -28.44 -14.03
N ILE A 463 16.80 -27.28 -13.64
CA ILE A 463 18.00 -26.68 -14.23
C ILE A 463 18.98 -26.43 -13.08
N SER A 464 20.17 -27.01 -13.17
CA SER A 464 21.23 -26.84 -12.19
C SER A 464 22.61 -26.96 -12.84
N GLY A 465 23.63 -26.42 -12.18
CA GLY A 465 25.03 -26.65 -12.57
C GLY A 465 25.56 -25.85 -13.77
N GLY A 466 24.93 -24.74 -14.14
CA GLY A 466 25.39 -23.86 -15.22
C GLY A 466 24.64 -22.54 -15.27
N THR A 467 24.93 -21.71 -16.28
CA THR A 467 24.17 -20.47 -16.54
C THR A 467 23.17 -20.68 -17.67
N PHE A 468 22.07 -19.94 -17.63
CA PHE A 468 21.11 -19.83 -18.71
C PHE A 468 20.66 -18.38 -18.82
N THR A 469 20.68 -17.84 -20.03
CA THR A 469 20.24 -16.48 -20.34
C THR A 469 19.27 -16.54 -21.51
N LEU A 470 18.16 -15.83 -21.38
CA LEU A 470 17.19 -15.58 -22.41
C LEU A 470 16.96 -14.06 -22.43
N SER A 471 17.15 -13.44 -23.58
CA SER A 471 16.83 -12.03 -23.80
C SER A 471 15.79 -11.91 -24.89
N VAL A 472 14.69 -11.22 -24.61
CA VAL A 472 13.63 -10.90 -25.57
C VAL A 472 13.79 -9.44 -25.94
N SER A 473 14.13 -9.15 -27.19
CA SER A 473 14.28 -7.78 -27.68
C SER A 473 12.96 -7.01 -27.64
N ALA A 474 13.04 -5.68 -27.73
CA ALA A 474 11.85 -4.82 -27.81
C ALA A 474 10.97 -5.12 -29.05
N SER A 475 11.55 -5.68 -30.12
CA SER A 475 10.81 -6.13 -31.31
C SER A 475 10.28 -7.57 -31.20
N GLY A 476 10.44 -8.23 -30.05
CA GLY A 476 9.94 -9.59 -29.81
C GLY A 476 10.82 -10.71 -30.39
N SER A 477 12.09 -10.45 -30.70
CA SER A 477 13.04 -11.50 -31.06
C SER A 477 13.76 -12.03 -29.82
N ALA A 478 13.92 -13.35 -29.71
CA ALA A 478 14.56 -13.97 -28.56
C ALA A 478 15.97 -14.47 -28.88
N THR A 479 16.91 -14.27 -27.95
CA THR A 479 18.26 -14.84 -28.00
C THR A 479 18.50 -15.65 -26.73
N THR A 480 19.06 -16.86 -26.86
CA THR A 480 19.41 -17.71 -25.73
C THR A 480 20.90 -18.05 -25.74
N ALA A 481 21.49 -18.16 -24.55
CA ALA A 481 22.85 -18.65 -24.35
C ALA A 481 22.99 -19.31 -22.98
N GLY A 482 23.93 -20.23 -22.83
CA GLY A 482 24.19 -20.87 -21.54
C GLY A 482 24.84 -22.24 -21.65
N THR A 483 25.20 -22.78 -20.49
CA THR A 483 25.79 -24.12 -20.33
C THR A 483 24.90 -25.04 -19.48
N ALA A 484 23.78 -24.53 -18.96
CA ALA A 484 22.93 -25.29 -18.05
C ALA A 484 22.21 -26.46 -18.76
N ALA A 485 22.23 -27.64 -18.12
CA ALA A 485 21.47 -28.80 -18.56
C ALA A 485 19.96 -28.61 -18.25
N GLY A 486 19.09 -29.22 -19.05
CA GLY A 486 17.63 -29.18 -18.84
C GLY A 486 16.89 -28.08 -19.61
N VAL A 487 17.54 -27.44 -20.58
CA VAL A 487 16.97 -26.40 -21.45
C VAL A 487 16.96 -26.92 -22.89
N SER A 488 15.79 -27.00 -23.55
CA SER A 488 15.69 -27.45 -24.97
C SER A 488 15.01 -26.40 -25.84
N SER A 489 15.73 -25.91 -26.87
CA SER A 489 15.20 -24.92 -27.81
C SER A 489 14.18 -25.56 -28.75
N THR A 490 13.07 -24.87 -28.99
CA THR A 490 12.15 -25.16 -30.09
C THR A 490 12.51 -24.24 -31.24
N THR A 491 13.41 -24.68 -32.12
CA THR A 491 13.72 -23.97 -33.36
C THR A 491 12.51 -24.04 -34.30
N GLU A 492 11.72 -22.96 -34.33
CA GLU A 492 11.08 -22.34 -35.51
C GLU A 492 10.05 -21.30 -35.04
N MET A 493 10.41 -20.01 -35.06
CA MET A 493 9.40 -18.96 -35.22
C MET A 493 9.11 -18.86 -36.72
N PRO A 494 7.85 -18.91 -37.18
CA PRO A 494 7.51 -18.49 -38.53
C PRO A 494 7.88 -17.01 -38.68
N ALA A 495 8.42 -16.65 -39.85
CA ALA A 495 8.80 -15.29 -40.17
C ALA A 495 7.68 -14.29 -39.81
N THR A 496 8.07 -13.21 -39.15
CA THR A 496 7.23 -12.07 -38.78
C THR A 496 6.37 -11.60 -39.96
N PRO A 497 5.04 -11.39 -39.79
CA PRO A 497 4.31 -10.57 -40.74
C PRO A 497 4.77 -9.12 -40.56
N SER A 498 5.18 -8.47 -41.66
CA SER A 498 5.56 -7.06 -41.66
C SER A 498 4.40 -6.21 -41.14
N ILE A 499 4.63 -5.47 -40.05
CA ILE A 499 3.74 -4.37 -39.70
C ILE A 499 4.10 -3.24 -40.67
N GLY A 500 3.24 -3.03 -41.67
CA GLY A 500 3.33 -1.89 -42.59
C GLY A 500 3.20 -0.59 -41.81
N GLY A 501 4.06 0.38 -42.17
CA GLY A 501 4.15 1.70 -41.53
C GLY A 501 3.03 2.67 -41.87
#